data_AF-A0AAV8YSS2-F1
#
_entry.id   AF-A0AAV8YSS2-F1
#
_cell.length_a   1.000
_cell.length_b   1.000
_cell.length_c   1.000
_cell.angle_alpha   90.00
_cell.angle_beta   90.00
_cell.angle_gamma   90.00
#
_symmetry.space_group_name_H-M   'P 1'
#
loop_
_entity.id
_entity.type
_entity.pdbx_description
1 polymer ?
#
loop_
_entity_poly.entity_id
_entity_poly.type
_entity_poly.pdbx_seq_one_letter_code
_entity_poly.pdbx_strand_id
1 'polypeptide(L)'
;MEGLVREMQDTEHGGVPVRSQKLFLTSIPAAFMGYDLIEWLMERLGIEESEALNIANQLCQYGYFFPISDSKNLVVKDDSSLYRFQSPYYWPWQNRPPDNVEYAIYLAKRTLRNKQRHGLEEYELETLSNLKKNLANKWDFIMMQAEEQVKLSKVLKKADKLISDSQERAYWRVHRPPPGMVSSLEPCPVPNRSWNGCRIRKRTIEDVRREVELLKKSLSKTRMKVSQALDSLTHHVEVYTEYDPLITPTQPSNPWVTEDLTYWQLNSPL
;
A
#
# COMPACT_ATOMS: atom_id res chain seq x y z
N MET A 1 3.69 -1.02 -7.99
CA MET A 1 3.97 -1.82 -6.78
C MET A 1 4.16 -3.29 -7.14
N GLU A 2 3.14 -3.98 -7.68
CA GLU A 2 3.25 -5.42 -8.03
C GLU A 2 4.46 -5.77 -8.92
N GLY A 3 4.74 -4.98 -9.97
CA GLY A 3 5.91 -5.19 -10.82
C GLY A 3 7.23 -5.17 -10.05
N LEU A 4 7.39 -4.18 -9.16
CA LEU A 4 8.56 -4.05 -8.30
C LEU A 4 8.68 -5.24 -7.33
N VAL A 5 7.57 -5.69 -6.74
CA VAL A 5 7.57 -6.86 -5.83
C VAL A 5 7.95 -8.15 -6.57
N ARG A 6 7.57 -8.31 -7.83
CA ARG A 6 8.01 -9.44 -8.65
C ARG A 6 9.52 -9.40 -8.91
N GLU A 7 10.07 -8.23 -9.22
CA GLU A 7 11.52 -8.04 -9.36
C GLU A 7 12.27 -8.34 -8.05
N MET A 8 11.72 -7.91 -6.91
CA MET A 8 12.29 -8.24 -5.59
C MET A 8 12.32 -9.75 -5.31
N GLN A 9 11.37 -10.51 -5.87
CA GLN A 9 11.28 -11.95 -5.70
C GLN A 9 12.10 -12.75 -6.73
N ASP A 10 12.71 -12.08 -7.70
CA ASP A 10 13.44 -12.73 -8.79
C ASP A 10 14.82 -13.21 -8.32
N THR A 11 14.92 -14.52 -8.05
CA THR A 11 16.18 -15.13 -7.60
C THR A 11 17.25 -15.21 -8.69
N GLU A 12 16.89 -15.08 -9.97
CA GLU A 12 17.83 -15.21 -11.09
C GLU A 12 18.49 -13.86 -11.41
N HIS A 13 17.76 -12.75 -11.25
CA HIS A 13 18.23 -11.40 -11.61
C HIS A 13 18.64 -10.55 -10.41
N GLY A 14 19.04 -11.18 -9.30
CA GLY A 14 19.56 -10.48 -8.13
C GLY A 14 18.49 -9.81 -7.26
N GLY A 15 17.32 -10.44 -7.11
CA GLY A 15 16.29 -10.04 -6.16
C GLY A 15 16.72 -10.15 -4.70
N VAL A 16 15.84 -9.74 -3.78
CA VAL A 16 16.10 -9.72 -2.34
C VAL A 16 16.37 -11.16 -1.85
N PRO A 17 17.47 -11.41 -1.11
CA PRO A 17 17.87 -12.75 -0.70
C PRO A 17 16.89 -13.36 0.32
N VAL A 18 16.02 -14.26 -0.14
CA VAL A 18 15.10 -15.03 0.71
C VAL A 18 15.76 -16.32 1.19
N ARG A 19 15.86 -16.52 2.51
CA ARG A 19 16.54 -17.68 3.12
C ARG A 19 15.74 -18.25 4.29
N SER A 20 16.11 -19.47 4.71
CA SER A 20 15.66 -20.01 5.99
C SER A 20 16.57 -19.50 7.10
N GLN A 21 16.04 -18.67 7.99
CA GLN A 21 16.80 -18.06 9.08
C GLN A 21 16.78 -18.97 10.31
N LYS A 22 17.95 -19.30 10.87
CA LYS A 22 18.07 -20.10 12.08
C LYS A 22 18.18 -19.19 13.30
N LEU A 23 17.24 -19.30 14.22
CA LEU A 23 17.25 -18.66 15.53
C LEU A 23 17.44 -19.73 16.61
N PHE A 24 17.75 -19.31 17.84
CA PHE A 24 17.91 -20.24 18.95
C PHE A 24 16.66 -21.14 19.09
N LEU A 25 16.84 -22.46 18.88
CA LEU A 25 15.81 -23.51 18.93
C LEU A 25 14.69 -23.44 17.85
N THR A 26 14.72 -22.50 16.92
CA THR A 26 13.68 -22.34 15.89
C THR A 26 14.26 -21.96 14.53
N SER A 27 13.60 -22.37 13.44
CA SER A 27 13.97 -21.95 12.09
C SER A 27 12.77 -21.30 11.43
N ILE A 28 12.99 -20.12 10.86
CA ILE A 28 12.00 -19.32 10.15
C ILE A 28 12.25 -19.52 8.64
N PRO A 29 11.38 -20.27 7.94
CA PRO A 29 11.51 -20.48 6.51
C PRO A 29 11.05 -19.24 5.72
N ALA A 30 11.59 -19.10 4.51
CA ALA A 30 11.18 -18.11 3.50
C ALA A 30 11.05 -16.69 4.09
N ALA A 31 12.17 -16.16 4.58
CA ALA A 31 12.27 -14.82 5.15
C ALA A 31 13.46 -14.06 4.57
N PHE A 32 13.37 -12.73 4.53
CA PHE A 32 14.46 -11.83 4.17
C PHE A 32 14.65 -10.79 5.29
N MET A 33 15.83 -10.17 5.35
CA MET A 33 16.14 -9.15 6.36
C MET A 33 15.75 -7.76 5.87
N GLY A 34 15.44 -6.87 6.82
CA GLY A 34 15.08 -5.48 6.53
C GLY A 34 16.16 -4.76 5.74
N TYR A 35 17.42 -4.87 6.18
CA TYR A 35 18.53 -4.21 5.48
C TYR A 35 18.76 -4.72 4.06
N ASP A 36 18.64 -6.03 3.81
CA ASP A 36 18.75 -6.60 2.46
C ASP A 36 17.70 -5.98 1.51
N LEU A 37 16.49 -5.70 2.02
CA LEU A 37 15.42 -5.07 1.24
C LEU A 37 15.74 -3.59 0.95
N ILE A 38 16.23 -2.85 1.94
CA ILE A 38 16.53 -1.42 1.78
C ILE A 38 17.71 -1.22 0.84
N GLU A 39 18.78 -2.00 1.02
CA GLU A 39 19.95 -2.01 0.13
C GLU A 39 19.54 -2.32 -1.32
N TRP A 40 18.72 -3.35 -1.52
CA TRP A 40 18.21 -3.71 -2.85
C TRP A 40 17.39 -2.57 -3.49
N LEU A 41 16.53 -1.89 -2.71
CA LEU A 41 15.73 -0.77 -3.20
C LEU A 41 16.60 0.42 -3.61
N MET A 42 17.62 0.76 -2.81
CA MET A 42 18.56 1.83 -3.11
C MET A 42 19.30 1.55 -4.42
N GLU A 43 19.85 0.33 -4.59
CA GLU A 43 20.56 -0.06 -5.81
C GLU A 43 19.64 -0.12 -7.03
N ARG A 44 18.46 -0.73 -6.90
CA ARG A 44 17.54 -0.95 -8.03
C ARG A 44 16.95 0.35 -8.58
N LEU A 45 16.63 1.29 -7.70
CA LEU A 45 15.93 2.53 -8.04
C LEU A 45 16.85 3.76 -8.10
N GLY A 46 18.09 3.67 -7.58
CA GLY A 46 19.02 4.79 -7.52
C GLY A 46 18.57 5.90 -6.57
N ILE A 47 18.07 5.52 -5.39
CA ILE A 47 17.45 6.42 -4.40
C ILE A 47 18.18 6.39 -3.06
N GLU A 48 17.95 7.43 -2.25
CA GLU A 48 18.49 7.51 -0.89
C GLU A 48 17.78 6.55 0.08
N GLU A 49 18.45 6.22 1.18
CA GLU A 49 17.94 5.31 2.24
C GLU A 49 16.56 5.76 2.77
N SER A 50 16.38 7.07 2.99
CA SER A 50 15.12 7.62 3.52
C SER A 50 13.93 7.39 2.57
N GLU A 51 14.17 7.50 1.26
CA GLU A 51 13.17 7.24 0.22
C GLU A 51 12.91 5.74 0.06
N ALA A 52 13.97 4.92 0.07
CA ALA A 52 13.86 3.47 0.05
C ALA A 52 13.03 2.94 1.22
N LEU A 53 13.29 3.44 2.43
CA LEU A 53 12.53 3.10 3.64
C LEU A 53 11.06 3.54 3.52
N ASN A 54 10.79 4.72 2.95
CA ASN A 54 9.43 5.19 2.71
C ASN A 54 8.68 4.28 1.73
N ILE A 55 9.30 3.88 0.61
CA ILE A 55 8.71 2.95 -0.36
C ILE A 55 8.47 1.58 0.28
N ALA A 56 9.45 1.07 1.03
CA ALA A 56 9.32 -0.20 1.74
C ALA A 56 8.17 -0.18 2.75
N ASN A 57 8.02 0.90 3.51
CA ASN A 57 6.90 1.10 4.41
C ASN A 57 5.55 1.07 3.69
N GLN A 58 5.44 1.76 2.55
CA GLN A 58 4.21 1.72 1.75
C GLN A 58 3.90 0.28 1.28
N LEU A 59 4.88 -0.44 0.73
CA LEU A 59 4.69 -1.83 0.28
C LEU A 59 4.26 -2.76 1.42
N CYS A 60 4.82 -2.57 2.62
CA CYS A 60 4.45 -3.31 3.83
C CYS A 60 3.01 -3.00 4.27
N GLN A 61 2.62 -1.72 4.27
CA GLN A 61 1.27 -1.28 4.64
C GLN A 61 0.19 -1.77 3.67
N TYR A 62 0.50 -1.85 2.37
CA TYR A 62 -0.39 -2.45 1.36
C TYR A 62 -0.41 -3.99 1.41
N GLY A 63 0.43 -4.61 2.24
CA GLY A 63 0.44 -6.06 2.46
C GLY A 63 1.18 -6.87 1.41
N TYR A 64 2.11 -6.29 0.62
CA TYR A 64 2.93 -7.05 -0.33
C TYR A 64 3.97 -7.94 0.36
N PHE A 65 4.39 -7.53 1.55
CA PHE A 65 5.16 -8.32 2.50
C PHE A 65 4.82 -7.84 3.91
N PHE A 66 5.20 -8.60 4.92
CA PHE A 66 4.84 -8.31 6.31
C PHE A 66 5.95 -8.73 7.28
N PRO A 67 6.08 -8.04 8.43
CA PRO A 67 7.02 -8.44 9.47
C PRO A 67 6.62 -9.79 10.06
N ILE A 68 7.61 -10.64 10.32
CA ILE A 68 7.41 -11.95 10.95
C ILE A 68 7.21 -11.81 12.46
N SER A 69 7.74 -10.73 13.06
CA SER A 69 7.47 -10.39 14.46
C SER A 69 5.99 -10.08 14.65
N ASP A 70 5.47 -10.36 15.86
CA ASP A 70 4.06 -10.10 16.18
C ASP A 70 3.76 -8.61 16.44
N SER A 71 4.52 -7.69 15.82
CA SER A 71 4.27 -6.27 15.95
C SER A 71 2.97 -5.90 15.24
N LYS A 72 2.10 -5.16 15.94
CA LYS A 72 0.84 -4.64 15.38
C LYS A 72 1.07 -3.58 14.30
N ASN A 73 2.27 -3.00 14.27
CA ASN A 73 2.64 -1.95 13.33
C ASN A 73 3.29 -2.55 12.08
N LEU A 74 2.75 -2.22 10.91
CA LEU A 74 3.30 -2.57 9.59
C LEU A 74 4.36 -1.55 9.20
N VAL A 75 5.53 -1.64 9.84
CA VAL A 75 6.67 -0.74 9.63
C VAL A 75 7.92 -1.55 9.28
N VAL A 76 8.64 -1.08 8.28
CA VAL A 76 9.93 -1.62 7.85
C VAL A 76 11.04 -0.95 8.64
N LYS A 77 12.02 -1.75 9.05
CA LYS A 77 13.23 -1.30 9.73
C LYS A 77 14.43 -1.70 8.90
N ASP A 78 15.40 -0.80 8.81
CA ASP A 78 16.72 -1.11 8.25
C ASP A 78 17.60 -1.82 9.29
N ASP A 79 17.20 -3.03 9.66
CA ASP A 79 17.91 -3.86 10.63
C ASP A 79 17.73 -5.36 10.29
N SER A 80 18.13 -6.23 11.23
CA SER A 80 17.98 -7.68 11.10
C SER A 80 16.54 -8.20 11.32
N SER A 81 15.54 -7.31 11.42
CA SER A 81 14.13 -7.69 11.47
C SER A 81 13.76 -8.49 10.22
N LEU A 82 12.96 -9.53 10.44
CA LEU A 82 12.61 -10.46 9.37
C LEU A 82 11.25 -10.15 8.78
N TYR A 83 11.19 -10.20 7.46
CA TYR A 83 9.99 -9.98 6.68
C TYR A 83 9.73 -11.18 5.75
N ARG A 84 8.48 -11.32 5.31
CA ARG A 84 8.05 -12.37 4.38
C ARG A 84 7.18 -11.78 3.28
N PHE A 85 7.46 -12.16 2.04
CA PHE A 85 6.59 -11.81 0.92
C PHE A 85 5.21 -12.45 1.05
N GLN A 86 4.20 -11.66 0.75
CA GLN A 86 2.82 -12.10 0.71
C GLN A 86 2.55 -12.89 -0.57
N SER A 87 1.71 -13.92 -0.45
CA SER A 87 1.24 -14.68 -1.62
C SER A 87 0.44 -13.77 -2.56
N PRO A 88 0.60 -13.86 -3.90
CA PRO A 88 -0.20 -13.10 -4.86
C PRO A 88 -1.71 -13.23 -4.66
N TYR A 89 -2.19 -14.36 -4.11
CA TYR A 89 -3.59 -14.56 -3.74
C TYR A 89 -4.13 -13.53 -2.74
N TYR A 90 -3.26 -12.94 -1.93
CA TYR A 90 -3.59 -11.94 -0.90
C TYR A 90 -3.19 -10.51 -1.29
N TRP A 91 -2.72 -10.29 -2.53
CA TRP A 91 -2.39 -8.94 -2.98
C TRP A 91 -3.66 -8.07 -3.11
N PRO A 92 -3.54 -6.74 -3.03
CA PRO A 92 -4.69 -5.84 -3.11
C PRO A 92 -5.30 -5.70 -4.52
N TRP A 93 -4.92 -6.52 -5.52
CA TRP A 93 -5.23 -6.32 -6.95
C TRP A 93 -6.73 -6.21 -7.29
N GLN A 94 -7.62 -6.79 -6.49
CA GLN A 94 -9.06 -6.73 -6.76
C GLN A 94 -9.74 -5.46 -6.27
N ASN A 95 -9.12 -4.67 -5.38
CA ASN A 95 -9.74 -3.55 -4.67
C ASN A 95 -11.15 -3.88 -4.11
N ARG A 96 -11.45 -5.16 -3.90
CA ARG A 96 -12.70 -5.64 -3.33
C ARG A 96 -12.48 -5.78 -1.83
N PRO A 97 -13.26 -5.08 -0.99
CA PRO A 97 -13.19 -5.33 0.43
C PRO A 97 -13.56 -6.79 0.70
N PRO A 98 -12.81 -7.52 1.55
CA PRO A 98 -13.11 -8.91 1.86
C PRO A 98 -14.49 -9.03 2.48
N ASP A 99 -15.18 -10.13 2.13
CA ASP A 99 -16.52 -10.42 2.63
C ASP A 99 -16.45 -10.70 4.15
N ASN A 100 -17.49 -10.25 4.85
CA ASN A 100 -17.67 -10.55 6.26
C ASN A 100 -17.80 -12.06 6.53
N VAL A 101 -18.28 -12.83 5.54
CA VAL A 101 -18.29 -14.31 5.61
C VAL A 101 -16.87 -14.87 5.69
N GLU A 102 -15.96 -14.42 4.83
CA GLU A 102 -14.55 -14.88 4.83
C GLU A 102 -13.85 -14.52 6.14
N TYR A 103 -14.10 -13.31 6.65
CA TYR A 103 -13.53 -12.90 7.93
C TYR A 103 -14.06 -13.72 9.10
N ALA A 104 -15.36 -14.04 9.10
CA ALA A 104 -15.96 -14.92 10.09
C ALA A 104 -15.35 -16.33 10.06
N ILE A 105 -15.10 -16.89 8.86
CA ILE A 105 -14.43 -18.19 8.70
C ILE A 105 -13.02 -18.14 9.30
N TYR A 106 -12.24 -17.09 9.01
CA TYR A 106 -10.89 -16.93 9.57
C TYR A 106 -10.88 -16.89 11.11
N LEU A 107 -11.74 -16.07 11.71
CA LEU A 107 -11.86 -15.95 13.15
C LEU A 107 -12.34 -17.26 13.79
N ALA A 108 -13.37 -17.89 13.21
CA ALA A 108 -13.88 -19.19 13.68
C ALA A 108 -12.81 -20.28 13.61
N LYS A 109 -12.04 -20.35 12.52
CA LYS A 109 -10.90 -21.28 12.38
C LYS A 109 -9.88 -21.12 13.50
N ARG A 110 -9.60 -19.88 13.92
CA ARG A 110 -8.67 -19.61 15.04
C ARG A 110 -9.21 -20.06 16.39
N THR A 111 -10.51 -19.96 16.64
CA THR A 111 -11.12 -20.45 17.90
C THR A 111 -11.09 -21.97 18.03
N LEU A 112 -11.07 -22.70 16.91
CA LEU A 112 -10.96 -24.17 16.85
C LEU A 112 -9.52 -24.68 17.07
N ARG A 113 -8.54 -23.78 17.28
CA ARG A 113 -7.12 -24.11 17.45
C ARG A 113 -6.62 -23.78 18.85
N ASN A 114 -5.35 -24.09 19.11
CA ASN A 114 -4.73 -23.84 20.40
C ASN A 114 -4.74 -22.35 20.75
N LYS A 115 -5.40 -22.00 21.86
CA LYS A 115 -5.60 -20.63 22.36
C LYS A 115 -4.29 -19.89 22.63
N GLN A 116 -3.22 -20.55 23.08
CA GLN A 116 -1.95 -19.88 23.37
C GLN A 116 -1.24 -19.35 22.11
N ARG A 117 -1.47 -19.98 20.95
CA ARG A 117 -0.80 -19.62 19.68
C ARG A 117 -1.70 -18.91 18.70
N HIS A 118 -3.01 -19.19 18.74
CA HIS A 118 -3.99 -18.70 17.78
C HIS A 118 -5.14 -17.96 18.44
N GLY A 119 -5.05 -17.67 19.74
CA GLY A 119 -6.06 -16.93 20.49
C GLY A 119 -6.40 -15.62 19.81
N LEU A 120 -7.68 -15.28 19.84
CA LEU A 120 -8.19 -14.02 19.32
C LEU A 120 -7.87 -12.90 20.30
N GLU A 121 -7.55 -11.72 19.78
CA GLU A 121 -7.47 -10.49 20.57
C GLU A 121 -8.88 -10.02 20.97
N GLU A 122 -8.98 -9.12 21.95
CA GLU A 122 -10.28 -8.67 22.48
C GLU A 122 -11.19 -8.06 21.40
N TYR A 123 -10.63 -7.20 20.53
CA TYR A 123 -11.39 -6.61 19.42
C TYR A 123 -11.82 -7.67 18.38
N GLU A 124 -11.03 -8.73 18.21
CA GLU A 124 -11.38 -9.85 17.30
C GLU A 124 -12.51 -10.70 17.90
N LEU A 125 -12.53 -10.89 19.22
CA LEU A 125 -13.60 -11.59 19.94
C LEU A 125 -14.93 -10.82 19.84
N GLU A 126 -14.88 -9.51 20.05
CA GLU A 126 -16.06 -8.64 19.89
C GLU A 126 -16.58 -8.70 18.45
N THR A 127 -15.67 -8.60 17.47
CA THR A 127 -16.02 -8.66 16.05
C THR A 127 -16.64 -10.02 15.69
N LEU A 128 -16.08 -11.12 16.20
CA LEU A 128 -16.64 -12.46 15.97
C LEU A 128 -18.05 -12.60 16.57
N SER A 129 -18.28 -12.05 17.76
CA SER A 129 -19.60 -12.03 18.40
C SER A 129 -20.62 -11.27 17.54
N ASN A 130 -20.23 -10.12 16.99
CA ASN A 130 -21.07 -9.33 16.10
C ASN A 130 -21.34 -10.05 14.77
N LEU A 131 -20.31 -10.65 14.15
CA LEU A 131 -20.45 -11.43 12.92
C LEU A 131 -21.38 -12.64 13.11
N LYS A 132 -21.29 -13.33 14.26
CA LYS A 132 -22.18 -14.45 14.59
C LYS A 132 -23.65 -14.06 14.65
N LYS A 133 -23.94 -12.87 15.21
CA LYS A 133 -25.31 -12.34 15.23
C LYS A 133 -25.79 -11.93 13.83
N ASN A 134 -24.94 -11.23 13.08
CA ASN A 134 -25.30 -10.68 11.76
C ASN A 134 -25.39 -11.74 10.65
N LEU A 135 -24.61 -12.82 10.76
CA LEU A 135 -24.55 -13.92 9.78
C LEU A 135 -25.18 -15.21 10.32
N ALA A 136 -26.14 -15.10 11.24
CA ALA A 136 -26.75 -16.24 11.92
C ALA A 136 -27.30 -17.30 10.93
N ASN A 137 -27.91 -16.87 9.83
CA ASN A 137 -28.44 -17.75 8.78
C ASN A 137 -27.37 -18.50 7.97
N LYS A 138 -26.11 -18.06 8.03
CA LYS A 138 -24.96 -18.68 7.35
C LYS A 138 -23.98 -19.31 8.34
N TRP A 139 -24.28 -19.28 9.64
CA TRP A 139 -23.31 -19.64 10.67
C TRP A 139 -22.88 -21.10 10.60
N ASP A 140 -23.80 -22.02 10.31
CA ASP A 140 -23.48 -23.45 10.16
C ASP A 140 -22.53 -23.68 8.99
N PHE A 141 -22.74 -22.98 7.87
CA PHE A 141 -21.81 -23.00 6.73
C PHE A 141 -20.44 -22.44 7.08
N ILE A 142 -20.38 -21.31 7.82
CA ILE A 142 -19.12 -20.69 8.28
C ILE A 142 -18.33 -21.67 9.16
N MET A 143 -18.99 -22.32 10.11
CA MET A 143 -18.37 -23.31 11.00
C MET A 143 -17.88 -24.54 10.23
N MET A 144 -18.69 -25.05 9.30
CA MET A 144 -18.33 -26.17 8.43
C MET A 144 -17.06 -25.87 7.63
N GLN A 145 -16.99 -24.68 7.00
CA GLN A 145 -15.81 -24.22 6.26
C GLN A 145 -14.59 -24.05 7.16
N ALA A 146 -14.75 -23.47 8.35
CA ALA A 146 -13.67 -23.32 9.32
C ALA A 146 -13.10 -24.68 9.77
N GLU A 147 -13.97 -25.66 10.08
CA GLU A 147 -13.56 -27.01 10.45
C GLU A 147 -12.83 -27.73 9.33
N GLU A 148 -13.31 -27.61 8.10
CA GLU A 148 -12.67 -28.19 6.91
C GLU A 148 -11.26 -27.63 6.71
N GLN A 149 -11.07 -26.31 6.80
CA GLN A 149 -9.75 -25.70 6.72
C GLN A 149 -8.83 -26.12 7.87
N VAL A 150 -9.35 -26.29 9.09
CA VAL A 150 -8.56 -26.86 10.21
C VAL A 150 -8.12 -28.29 9.89
N LYS A 151 -8.99 -29.13 9.33
CA LYS A 151 -8.66 -30.50 8.91
C LYS A 151 -7.56 -30.52 7.85
N LEU A 152 -7.70 -29.71 6.80
CA LEU A 152 -6.68 -29.57 5.74
C LEU A 152 -5.33 -29.11 6.31
N SER A 153 -5.33 -28.16 7.25
CA SER A 153 -4.11 -27.66 7.90
C SER A 153 -3.35 -28.70 8.74
N LYS A 154 -3.98 -29.85 9.08
CA LYS A 154 -3.33 -30.94 9.82
C LYS A 154 -2.51 -31.85 8.90
N VAL A 155 -2.81 -31.84 7.60
CA VAL A 155 -2.10 -32.63 6.58
C VAL A 155 -0.83 -31.90 6.12
N LEU A 156 -0.78 -30.58 6.26
CA LEU A 156 0.37 -29.75 5.90
C LEU A 156 1.59 -30.01 6.80
N LYS A 157 2.79 -29.89 6.21
CA LYS A 157 4.04 -29.89 6.97
C LYS A 157 4.08 -28.68 7.91
N LYS A 158 4.84 -28.81 9.01
CA LYS A 158 4.95 -27.76 10.04
C LYS A 158 5.37 -26.39 9.48
N ALA A 159 6.31 -26.36 8.54
CA ALA A 159 6.79 -25.13 7.90
C ALA A 159 5.72 -24.48 7.02
N ASP A 160 5.08 -25.25 6.15
CA ASP A 160 4.03 -24.76 5.24
C ASP A 160 2.83 -24.24 6.02
N LYS A 161 2.46 -24.93 7.11
CA LYS A 161 1.41 -24.48 8.03
C LYS A 161 1.74 -23.13 8.66
N LEU A 162 2.98 -22.93 9.12
CA LEU A 162 3.42 -21.67 9.71
C LEU A 162 3.35 -20.52 8.69
N ILE A 163 3.81 -20.77 7.46
CA ILE A 163 3.79 -19.79 6.38
C ILE A 163 2.34 -19.42 6.04
N SER A 164 1.49 -20.41 5.79
CA SER A 164 0.07 -20.19 5.46
C SER A 164 -0.67 -19.43 6.56
N ASP A 165 -0.48 -19.81 7.83
CA ASP A 165 -1.05 -19.10 8.99
C ASP A 165 -0.59 -17.63 9.04
N SER A 166 0.70 -17.38 8.78
CA SER A 166 1.26 -16.02 8.82
C SER A 166 0.77 -15.14 7.67
N GLN A 167 0.65 -15.71 6.46
CA GLN A 167 0.17 -15.01 5.26
C GLN A 167 -1.27 -14.56 5.41
N GLU A 168 -2.14 -15.46 5.89
CA GLU A 168 -3.54 -15.16 6.13
C GLU A 168 -3.70 -14.14 7.28
N ARG A 169 -2.92 -14.27 8.36
CA ARG A 169 -2.94 -13.28 9.45
C ARG A 169 -2.52 -11.89 8.96
N ALA A 170 -1.47 -11.80 8.15
CA ALA A 170 -1.02 -10.54 7.58
C ALA A 170 -2.06 -9.91 6.65
N TYR A 171 -2.74 -10.72 5.83
CA TYR A 171 -3.84 -10.27 4.99
C TYR A 171 -4.96 -9.61 5.82
N TRP A 172 -5.42 -10.28 6.88
CA TRP A 172 -6.48 -9.72 7.73
C TRP A 172 -6.05 -8.49 8.51
N ARG A 173 -4.77 -8.36 8.87
CA ARG A 173 -4.24 -7.13 9.50
C ARG A 173 -4.34 -5.90 8.61
N VAL A 174 -4.16 -6.08 7.30
CA VAL A 174 -4.28 -4.96 6.34
C VAL A 174 -5.76 -4.61 6.12
N HIS A 175 -6.64 -5.61 6.00
CA HIS A 175 -8.05 -5.39 5.67
C HIS A 175 -8.98 -5.14 6.87
N ARG A 176 -8.57 -5.53 8.08
CA ARG A 176 -9.25 -5.38 9.36
C ARG A 176 -8.22 -4.98 10.42
N PRO A 177 -7.61 -3.79 10.30
CA PRO A 177 -6.55 -3.37 11.20
C PRO A 177 -7.06 -3.22 12.64
N PRO A 178 -6.20 -3.39 13.65
CA PRO A 178 -6.56 -3.15 15.05
C PRO A 178 -7.09 -1.73 15.26
N PRO A 179 -7.98 -1.51 16.25
CA PRO A 179 -8.47 -0.18 16.58
C PRO A 179 -7.33 0.82 16.81
N GLY A 180 -7.43 2.01 16.22
CA GLY A 180 -6.41 3.06 16.30
C GLY A 180 -5.32 3.00 15.23
N MET A 181 -5.30 1.96 14.39
CA MET A 181 -4.38 1.86 13.26
C MET A 181 -5.04 2.38 11.98
N VAL A 182 -4.30 3.17 11.20
CA VAL A 182 -4.76 3.70 9.91
C VAL A 182 -4.75 2.59 8.86
N SER A 183 -5.83 2.49 8.09
CA SER A 183 -5.93 1.58 6.95
C SER A 183 -5.43 2.26 5.68
N SER A 184 -4.34 1.76 5.09
CA SER A 184 -3.87 2.24 3.78
C SER A 184 -4.81 1.85 2.61
N LEU A 185 -5.85 1.06 2.89
CA LEU A 185 -6.89 0.67 1.93
C LEU A 185 -8.19 1.46 2.09
N GLU A 186 -8.20 2.53 2.90
CA GLU A 186 -9.40 3.35 3.06
C GLU A 186 -9.82 3.97 1.70
N PRO A 187 -11.07 3.76 1.26
CA PRO A 187 -11.53 4.32 0.00
C PRO A 187 -11.55 5.85 0.11
N CYS A 188 -11.03 6.52 -0.92
CA CYS A 188 -11.16 7.96 -1.04
C CYS A 188 -12.65 8.33 -0.99
N PRO A 189 -13.06 9.34 -0.18
CA PRO A 189 -14.46 9.74 -0.04
C PRO A 189 -15.08 10.21 -1.37
N VAL A 190 -14.27 10.55 -2.36
CA VAL A 190 -14.71 10.82 -3.73
C VAL A 190 -14.53 9.55 -4.56
N PRO A 191 -15.63 8.87 -4.97
CA PRO A 191 -15.53 7.69 -5.82
C PRO A 191 -14.87 8.05 -7.15
N ASN A 192 -13.76 7.40 -7.48
CA ASN A 192 -13.20 7.53 -8.81
C ASN A 192 -14.20 6.95 -9.81
N ARG A 193 -14.61 7.74 -10.82
CA ARG A 193 -15.55 7.30 -11.87
C ARG A 193 -15.09 6.02 -12.59
N SER A 194 -13.81 5.65 -12.47
CA SER A 194 -13.23 4.41 -13.00
C SER A 194 -13.50 3.14 -12.17
N TRP A 195 -13.95 3.24 -10.92
CA TRP A 195 -14.06 2.08 -10.00
C TRP A 195 -15.03 0.99 -10.49
N ASN A 196 -16.03 1.35 -11.30
CA ASN A 196 -16.99 0.39 -11.85
C ASN A 196 -16.55 -0.22 -13.19
N GLY A 197 -15.25 -0.12 -13.50
CA GLY A 197 -14.74 -0.29 -14.85
C GLY A 197 -15.26 0.82 -15.73
N CYS A 198 -14.47 1.23 -16.71
CA CYS A 198 -15.06 1.88 -17.87
C CYS A 198 -16.01 0.85 -18.48
N ARG A 199 -17.30 0.84 -18.08
CA ARG A 199 -18.32 0.11 -18.83
C ARG A 199 -18.12 0.59 -20.24
N ILE A 200 -17.66 -0.30 -21.12
CA ILE A 200 -17.36 0.02 -22.51
C ILE A 200 -18.70 0.36 -23.15
N ARG A 201 -19.13 1.61 -22.96
CA ARG A 201 -20.35 2.13 -23.53
C ARG A 201 -20.03 2.31 -24.99
N LYS A 202 -20.79 1.64 -25.85
CA LYS A 202 -20.71 1.87 -27.28
C LYS A 202 -20.91 3.36 -27.53
N ARG A 203 -19.98 4.00 -28.24
CA ARG A 203 -20.07 5.42 -28.59
C ARG A 203 -21.37 5.65 -29.37
N THR A 204 -22.12 6.67 -29.00
CA THR A 204 -23.34 7.04 -29.76
C THR A 204 -22.99 8.00 -30.90
N ILE A 205 -23.94 8.23 -31.81
CA ILE A 205 -23.78 9.19 -32.91
C ILE A 205 -23.55 10.60 -32.36
N GLU A 206 -24.20 10.95 -31.24
CA GLU A 206 -24.02 12.24 -30.56
C GLU A 206 -22.60 12.39 -30.00
N ASP A 207 -22.02 11.30 -29.47
CA ASP A 207 -20.64 11.31 -28.98
C ASP A 207 -19.65 11.58 -30.12
N VAL A 208 -19.86 10.97 -31.29
CA VAL A 208 -19.04 11.21 -32.49
C VAL A 208 -19.24 12.63 -33.02
N ARG A 209 -20.48 13.14 -33.06
CA ARG A 209 -20.75 14.54 -33.47
C ARG A 209 -20.05 15.54 -32.53
N ARG A 210 -20.06 15.27 -31.22
CA ARG A 210 -19.36 16.10 -30.22
C ARG A 210 -17.85 16.05 -30.42
N GLU A 211 -17.28 14.88 -30.71
CA GLU A 211 -15.85 14.69 -31.02
C GLU A 211 -15.45 15.46 -32.28
N VAL A 212 -16.23 15.37 -33.35
CA VAL A 212 -16.00 16.15 -34.59
C VAL A 212 -16.02 17.66 -34.31
N GLU A 213 -17.00 18.13 -33.53
CA GLU A 213 -17.07 19.55 -33.17
C GLU A 213 -15.89 20.00 -32.31
N LEU A 214 -15.44 19.16 -31.38
CA LEU A 214 -14.23 19.38 -30.58
C LEU A 214 -12.98 19.48 -31.46
N LEU A 215 -12.82 18.58 -32.42
CA LEU A 215 -11.69 18.55 -33.33
C LEU A 215 -11.70 19.78 -34.26
N LYS A 216 -12.86 20.19 -34.77
CA LYS A 216 -13.02 21.42 -35.55
C LYS A 216 -12.59 22.65 -34.75
N LYS A 217 -13.06 22.78 -33.50
CA LYS A 217 -12.64 23.85 -32.59
C LYS A 217 -11.16 23.79 -32.24
N SER A 218 -10.58 22.60 -32.15
CA SER A 218 -9.15 22.42 -31.90
C SER A 218 -8.31 22.85 -33.11
N LEU A 219 -8.78 22.60 -34.33
CA LEU A 219 -8.08 22.97 -35.55
C LEU A 219 -7.99 24.50 -35.71
N SER A 220 -9.04 25.23 -35.31
CA SER A 220 -9.07 26.69 -35.40
C SER A 220 -8.21 27.42 -34.36
N LYS A 221 -7.64 26.72 -33.37
CA LYS A 221 -6.75 27.33 -32.38
C LYS A 221 -5.38 27.63 -32.99
N THR A 222 -4.98 28.90 -32.94
CA THR A 222 -3.60 29.31 -33.23
C THR A 222 -2.65 28.63 -32.25
N ARG A 223 -1.58 28.04 -32.77
CA ARG A 223 -0.53 27.37 -32.00
C ARG A 223 0.79 28.06 -32.25
N MET A 224 1.63 28.11 -31.23
CA MET A 224 3.02 28.55 -31.37
C MET A 224 3.95 27.34 -31.54
N LYS A 225 5.15 27.56 -32.07
CA LYS A 225 6.18 26.50 -32.13
C LYS A 225 6.60 26.12 -30.72
N VAL A 226 6.84 24.82 -30.47
CA VAL A 226 7.28 24.33 -29.14
C VAL A 226 8.58 25.01 -28.72
N SER A 227 9.53 25.21 -29.63
CA SER A 227 10.77 25.93 -29.33
C SER A 227 10.50 27.35 -28.80
N GLN A 228 9.66 28.12 -29.49
CA GLN A 228 9.29 29.48 -29.04
C GLN A 228 8.56 29.48 -27.70
N ALA A 229 7.73 28.47 -27.44
CA ALA A 229 7.03 28.33 -26.17
C ALA A 229 8.00 28.06 -25.03
N LEU A 230 8.95 27.14 -25.24
CA LEU A 230 9.99 26.81 -24.27
C LEU A 230 10.91 28.00 -24.02
N ASP A 231 11.36 28.69 -25.07
CA ASP A 231 12.21 29.89 -24.92
C ASP A 231 11.49 30.96 -24.08
N SER A 232 10.18 31.17 -24.34
CA SER A 232 9.37 32.14 -23.57
C SER A 232 9.19 31.71 -22.11
N LEU A 233 9.01 30.41 -21.85
CA LEU A 233 8.88 29.87 -20.49
C LEU A 233 10.20 29.95 -19.71
N THR A 234 11.32 29.58 -20.34
CA THR A 234 12.65 29.70 -19.73
C THR A 234 12.93 31.15 -19.38
N HIS A 235 12.70 32.08 -20.32
CA HIS A 235 12.88 33.51 -20.07
C HIS A 235 12.00 34.01 -18.91
N HIS A 236 10.74 33.57 -18.84
CA HIS A 236 9.86 33.90 -17.72
C HIS A 236 10.41 33.40 -16.38
N VAL A 237 10.89 32.16 -16.31
CA VAL A 237 11.51 31.62 -15.09
C VAL A 237 12.76 32.40 -14.71
N GLU A 238 13.64 32.72 -15.66
CA GLU A 238 14.86 33.51 -15.42
C GLU A 238 14.54 34.91 -14.87
N VAL A 239 13.52 35.58 -15.40
CA VAL A 239 13.11 36.92 -14.94
C VAL A 239 12.57 36.89 -13.51
N TYR A 240 11.81 35.84 -13.14
CA TYR A 240 11.15 35.76 -11.83
C TYR A 240 11.92 34.96 -10.78
N THR A 241 13.05 34.34 -11.12
CA THR A 241 13.83 33.50 -10.19
C THR A 241 14.36 34.28 -8.97
N GLU A 242 14.67 35.57 -9.13
CA GLU A 242 15.13 36.43 -8.03
C GLU A 242 14.01 36.77 -7.04
N TYR A 243 12.75 36.62 -7.47
CA TYR A 243 11.55 36.90 -6.67
C TYR A 243 10.91 35.65 -6.08
N ASP A 244 11.44 34.45 -6.36
CA ASP A 244 10.95 33.20 -5.79
C ASP A 244 11.60 32.92 -4.43
N PRO A 245 10.85 33.00 -3.31
CA PRO A 245 11.38 32.79 -1.97
C PRO A 245 11.85 31.36 -1.67
N LEU A 246 11.48 30.38 -2.51
CA LEU A 246 11.92 28.99 -2.37
C LEU A 246 13.29 28.74 -3.01
N ILE A 247 13.67 29.56 -4.00
CA ILE A 247 14.94 29.44 -4.74
C ILE A 247 15.94 30.46 -4.22
N THR A 248 15.52 31.73 -4.10
CA THR A 248 16.37 32.86 -3.75
C THR A 248 15.99 33.40 -2.36
N PRO A 249 16.95 33.57 -1.43
CA PRO A 249 16.65 34.10 -0.10
C PRO A 249 16.02 35.50 -0.14
N THR A 250 14.89 35.67 0.54
CA THR A 250 14.22 36.97 0.67
C THR A 250 14.93 37.87 1.68
N GLN A 251 14.91 39.18 1.42
CA GLN A 251 15.53 40.21 2.27
C GLN A 251 14.46 40.97 3.07
N PRO A 252 14.60 41.19 4.39
CA PRO A 252 15.79 40.87 5.20
C PRO A 252 15.92 39.39 5.59
N SER A 253 14.79 38.66 5.65
CA SER A 253 14.78 37.22 5.87
C SER A 253 13.44 36.60 5.42
N ASN A 254 13.33 35.27 5.43
CA ASN A 254 12.09 34.55 5.16
C ASN A 254 11.27 34.42 6.46
N PRO A 255 10.08 35.05 6.57
CA PRO A 255 9.28 35.04 7.80
C PRO A 255 8.94 33.64 8.33
N TRP A 256 8.81 32.64 7.44
CA TRP A 256 8.51 31.26 7.81
C TRP A 256 9.66 30.52 8.49
N VAL A 257 10.88 31.09 8.44
CA VAL A 257 12.10 30.47 9.01
C VAL A 257 12.58 31.24 10.22
N THR A 258 12.51 32.57 10.18
CA THR A 258 13.09 33.46 11.20
C THR A 258 12.05 34.05 12.15
N GLU A 259 10.75 33.87 11.87
CA GLU A 259 9.65 34.52 12.60
C GLU A 259 9.71 36.07 12.55
N ASP A 260 10.53 36.65 11.65
CA ASP A 260 10.62 38.09 11.43
C ASP A 260 9.63 38.56 10.36
N LEU A 261 8.65 39.36 10.78
CA LEU A 261 7.56 39.85 9.93
C LEU A 261 7.97 41.06 9.06
N THR A 262 9.21 41.55 9.18
CA THR A 262 9.68 42.75 8.47
C THR A 262 9.51 42.63 6.95
N TYR A 263 9.77 41.45 6.37
CA TYR A 263 9.56 41.21 4.94
C TYR A 263 8.10 41.46 4.50
N TRP A 264 7.11 40.98 5.27
CA TRP A 264 5.69 41.20 4.95
C TRP A 264 5.26 42.64 5.17
N GLN A 265 5.81 43.32 6.18
CA GLN A 265 5.53 44.74 6.42
C GLN A 265 6.02 45.61 5.25
N LEU A 266 7.24 45.36 4.77
CA LEU A 266 7.84 46.06 3.63
C LEU A 266 7.10 45.81 2.31
N ASN A 267 6.49 44.64 2.14
CA ASN A 267 5.74 44.27 0.94
C ASN A 267 4.21 44.35 1.14
N SER A 268 3.76 45.08 2.16
CA SER A 268 2.32 45.27 2.38
C SER A 268 1.68 46.03 1.20
N PRO A 269 0.43 45.72 0.83
CA PRO A 269 -0.27 46.48 -0.20
C PRO A 269 -0.34 47.96 0.19
N LEU A 270 -0.09 48.84 -0.78
CA LEU A 270 -0.27 50.28 -0.65
C LEU A 270 -1.74 50.66 -0.44
#